data_AF-A0A812TRH6-F1
#
_entry.id   AF-A0A812TRH6-F1
#
_cell.length_a   1.000
_cell.length_b   1.000
_cell.length_c   1.000
_cell.angle_alpha   90.00
_cell.angle_beta   90.00
_cell.angle_gamma   90.00
#
_symmetry.space_group_name_H-M   'P 1'
#
loop_
_entity.id
_entity.type
_entity.pdbx_description
1 polymer ?
#
loop_
_entity_poly.entity_id
_entity_poly.type
_entity_poly.pdbx_seq_one_letter_code
_entity_poly.pdbx_strand_id
1 'polypeptide(L)'
;MSIPARVVQECMSQLASAHEGDRLVKIVSDVLNMLEQHGQVYSIQLKPSMVGISPLNRDGSGVNPVDVHELLSDILTAGWLDSRVTAIGVEPSCQADLDWNAEFFRKVNGILGTFDGSQCKVLSLVLSKSVAEQLPDLLSLVQRMGNATLQRSEHELQFMRRLHCLWISQSSSGSHVDFGSIKKKATTGKTVHLKALPHLYTFALKAVGGRSPFLLDETEAFVRMQSPSTRSLGPDFWEKISGDMKGANQCVRFRHAM
;
A
#
# COMPACT_ATOMS: atom_id res chain seq x y z
N MET A 1 2.99 21.39 -13.65
CA MET A 1 4.32 21.71 -14.21
C MET A 1 5.24 20.51 -13.97
N SER A 2 6.05 20.11 -14.96
CA SER A 2 7.00 19.02 -14.79
C SER A 2 8.19 19.46 -13.93
N ILE A 3 8.70 18.56 -13.11
CA ILE A 3 9.87 18.83 -12.27
C ILE A 3 11.10 18.99 -13.18
N PRO A 4 12.00 19.95 -12.93
CA PRO A 4 13.24 20.05 -13.67
C PRO A 4 14.06 18.75 -13.58
N ALA A 5 14.56 18.26 -14.72
CA ALA A 5 15.28 16.98 -14.78
C ALA A 5 16.47 16.87 -13.80
N ARG A 6 17.12 18.00 -13.51
CA ARG A 6 18.20 18.10 -12.51
C ARG A 6 17.72 17.76 -11.09
N VAL A 7 16.57 18.28 -10.69
CA VAL A 7 15.96 18.03 -9.37
C VAL A 7 15.52 16.57 -9.25
N VAL A 8 14.98 16.00 -10.34
CA VAL A 8 14.62 14.58 -10.40
C VAL A 8 15.84 13.69 -10.21
N GLN A 9 16.96 13.95 -10.89
CA GLN A 9 18.19 13.16 -10.73
C GLN A 9 18.76 13.26 -9.32
N GLU A 10 18.72 14.44 -8.71
CA GLU A 10 19.22 14.65 -7.34
C GLU A 10 18.35 13.89 -6.32
N CYS A 11 17.02 13.93 -6.48
CA CYS A 11 16.10 13.12 -5.68
C CYS A 11 16.36 11.62 -5.86
N MET A 12 16.48 11.14 -7.11
CA MET A 12 16.74 9.73 -7.38
C MET A 12 18.05 9.23 -6.75
N SER A 13 19.11 10.04 -6.79
CA SER A 13 20.39 9.71 -6.16
C SER A 13 20.26 9.56 -4.64
N GLN A 14 19.55 10.48 -3.98
CA GLN A 14 19.30 10.39 -2.54
C GLN A 14 18.42 9.18 -2.18
N LEU A 15 17.37 8.91 -2.96
CA LEU A 15 16.44 7.80 -2.71
C LEU A 15 17.08 6.42 -2.92
N ALA A 16 18.05 6.30 -3.82
CA ALA A 16 18.84 5.08 -3.99
C ALA A 16 19.61 4.73 -2.71
N SER A 17 20.16 5.74 -2.02
CA SER A 17 20.86 5.54 -0.73
C SER A 17 19.92 5.16 0.43
N ALA A 18 18.61 5.44 0.31
CA ALA A 18 17.61 5.08 1.32
C ALA A 18 17.22 3.60 1.30
N HIS A 19 17.54 2.87 0.23
CA HIS A 19 17.19 1.45 0.09
C HIS A 19 18.10 0.52 0.91
N GLU A 20 19.25 1.00 1.40
CA GLU A 20 20.29 0.18 2.03
C GLU A 20 20.39 0.30 3.58
N GLY A 21 19.65 1.18 4.27
CA GLY A 21 19.79 1.25 5.74
C GLY A 21 19.02 2.32 6.53
N ASP A 22 19.40 2.41 7.81
CA ASP A 22 18.80 3.06 9.01
C ASP A 22 18.56 4.59 8.97
N ARG A 23 18.43 5.20 7.78
CA ARG A 23 18.27 6.66 7.60
C ARG A 23 17.07 7.06 6.75
N LEU A 24 16.13 6.15 6.55
CA LEU A 24 14.92 6.34 5.74
C LEU A 24 14.19 7.65 6.06
N VAL A 25 13.91 7.91 7.35
CA VAL A 25 13.14 9.08 7.78
C VAL A 25 13.85 10.37 7.38
N LYS A 26 15.17 10.44 7.64
CA LYS A 26 15.97 11.63 7.33
C LYS A 26 16.02 11.89 5.83
N ILE A 27 16.29 10.86 5.01
CA ILE A 27 16.41 11.01 3.56
C ILE A 27 15.08 11.45 2.94
N VAL A 28 13.95 10.87 3.38
CA VAL A 28 12.63 11.27 2.90
C VAL A 28 12.33 12.72 3.30
N SER A 29 12.62 13.13 4.53
CA SER A 29 12.46 14.52 4.97
C SER A 29 13.32 15.48 4.15
N ASP A 30 14.58 15.14 3.87
CA ASP A 30 15.49 15.98 3.09
C ASP A 30 14.97 16.15 1.65
N VAL A 31 14.44 15.09 1.03
CA VAL A 31 13.82 15.15 -0.31
C VAL A 31 12.53 15.98 -0.30
N LEU A 32 11.67 15.84 0.70
CA LEU A 32 10.45 16.65 0.82
C LEU A 32 10.77 18.13 0.98
N ASN A 33 11.75 18.48 1.82
CA ASN A 33 12.21 19.85 2.00
C ASN A 33 12.78 20.43 0.69
N MET A 34 13.54 19.63 -0.07
CA MET A 34 14.04 20.04 -1.38
C MET A 34 12.89 20.32 -2.36
N LEU A 35 11.88 19.45 -2.41
CA LEU A 35 10.72 19.64 -3.29
C LEU A 35 9.88 20.86 -2.88
N GLU A 36 9.73 21.12 -1.58
CA GLU A 36 9.08 22.32 -1.06
C GLU A 36 9.82 23.61 -1.45
N GLN A 37 11.15 23.63 -1.34
CA GLN A 37 11.98 24.77 -1.79
C GLN A 37 11.82 25.08 -3.28
N HIS A 38 11.52 24.06 -4.10
CA HIS A 38 11.27 24.20 -5.53
C HIS A 38 9.78 24.40 -5.87
N GLY A 39 8.93 24.65 -4.86
CA GLY A 39 7.49 24.87 -5.03
C GLY A 39 6.72 23.66 -5.58
N GLN A 40 7.29 22.45 -5.45
CA GLN A 40 6.69 21.20 -5.91
C GLN A 40 5.85 20.51 -4.81
N VAL A 41 6.00 20.95 -3.57
CA VAL A 41 5.23 20.54 -2.39
C VAL A 41 4.78 21.80 -1.66
N TYR A 42 3.56 21.80 -1.15
CA TYR A 42 3.01 22.90 -0.38
C TYR A 42 2.06 22.38 0.71
N SER A 43 1.83 23.18 1.73
CA SER A 43 0.88 22.88 2.81
C SER A 43 -0.45 23.60 2.59
N ILE A 44 -1.56 22.90 2.80
CA ILE A 44 -2.91 23.45 2.70
C ILE A 44 -3.83 22.80 3.74
N GLN A 45 -4.78 23.57 4.27
CA GLN A 45 -5.87 23.05 5.08
C GLN A 45 -7.07 22.73 4.18
N LEU A 46 -7.52 21.48 4.20
CA LEU A 46 -8.62 20.99 3.36
C LEU A 46 -9.82 20.59 4.20
N LYS A 47 -11.02 20.77 3.64
CA LYS A 47 -12.23 20.15 4.21
C LYS A 47 -12.21 18.65 3.88
N PRO A 48 -12.72 17.77 4.76
CA PRO A 48 -12.77 16.33 4.49
C PRO A 48 -13.45 15.97 3.16
N SER A 49 -14.47 16.73 2.75
CA SER A 49 -15.17 16.53 1.46
C SER A 49 -14.32 16.78 0.22
N MET A 50 -13.16 17.43 0.37
CA MET A 50 -12.22 17.71 -0.71
C MET A 50 -11.16 16.61 -0.87
N VAL A 51 -11.17 15.59 -0.01
CA VAL A 51 -10.16 14.52 0.01
C VAL A 51 -10.78 13.23 -0.52
N GLY A 52 -10.38 12.86 -1.74
CA GLY A 52 -10.64 11.55 -2.31
C GLY A 52 -9.58 10.53 -1.90
N ILE A 53 -9.76 9.30 -2.37
CA ILE A 53 -8.86 8.18 -2.13
C ILE A 53 -8.02 7.96 -3.39
N SER A 54 -6.71 7.86 -3.22
CA SER A 54 -5.84 7.46 -4.32
C SER A 54 -5.97 5.95 -4.55
N PRO A 55 -6.10 5.48 -5.80
CA PRO A 55 -6.05 4.04 -6.11
C PRO A 55 -4.69 3.43 -5.76
N LEU A 56 -3.64 4.25 -5.66
CA LEU A 56 -2.29 3.80 -5.32
C LEU A 56 -2.07 3.69 -3.79
N ASN A 57 -3.06 4.07 -2.95
CA ASN A 57 -2.90 4.17 -1.50
C ASN A 57 -2.29 2.91 -0.87
N ARG A 58 -1.37 3.10 0.10
CA ARG A 58 -0.54 2.19 0.93
C ARG A 58 -0.08 0.82 0.35
N ASP A 59 -0.83 0.19 -0.51
CA ASP A 59 -0.71 -1.18 -0.99
C ASP A 59 -1.50 -1.42 -2.29
N GLY A 60 -2.00 -0.36 -2.94
CA GLY A 60 -2.95 -0.45 -4.05
C GLY A 60 -4.34 -0.94 -3.63
N SER A 61 -4.58 -1.07 -2.31
CA SER A 61 -5.83 -1.58 -1.77
C SER A 61 -6.85 -0.48 -1.49
N GLY A 62 -6.46 0.78 -1.37
CA GLY A 62 -7.41 1.87 -1.09
C GLY A 62 -7.72 1.98 0.40
N VAL A 63 -8.98 2.26 0.77
CA VAL A 63 -9.42 2.43 2.17
C VAL A 63 -10.50 1.40 2.48
N ASN A 64 -10.40 0.72 3.62
CA ASN A 64 -11.42 -0.20 4.11
C ASN A 64 -12.32 0.53 5.12
N PRO A 65 -13.65 0.59 4.91
CA PRO A 65 -14.55 1.28 5.82
C PRO A 65 -14.51 0.76 7.25
N VAL A 66 -14.42 -0.55 7.44
CA VAL A 66 -14.39 -1.17 8.77
C VAL A 66 -13.16 -0.70 9.55
N ASP A 67 -12.01 -0.63 8.88
CA ASP A 67 -10.76 -0.16 9.49
C ASP A 67 -10.80 1.32 9.85
N VAL A 68 -11.48 2.13 9.04
CA VAL A 68 -11.70 3.55 9.33
C VAL A 68 -12.55 3.70 10.58
N HIS A 69 -13.64 2.94 10.69
CA HIS A 69 -14.49 2.98 11.88
C HIS A 69 -13.77 2.48 13.14
N GLU A 70 -12.98 1.42 13.05
CA GLU A 70 -12.13 0.95 14.16
C GLU A 70 -11.10 2.02 14.54
N LEU A 71 -10.42 2.62 13.57
CA LEU A 71 -9.45 3.68 13.82
C LEU A 71 -10.11 4.91 14.46
N LEU A 72 -11.30 5.30 14.01
CA LEU A 72 -12.07 6.38 14.63
C LEU A 72 -12.43 6.04 16.07
N SER A 73 -12.83 4.80 16.35
CA SER A 73 -13.09 4.33 17.71
C SER A 73 -11.83 4.37 18.58
N ASP A 74 -10.68 3.95 18.04
CA ASP A 74 -9.39 4.01 18.72
C ASP A 74 -9.01 5.47 19.05
N ILE A 75 -9.18 6.39 18.09
CA ILE A 75 -8.92 7.83 18.27
C ILE A 75 -9.86 8.42 19.33
N LEU A 76 -11.15 8.09 19.30
CA LEU A 76 -12.11 8.56 20.30
C LEU A 76 -11.76 8.06 21.71
N THR A 77 -11.17 6.87 21.80
CA THR A 77 -10.78 6.25 23.08
C THR A 77 -9.45 6.80 23.60
N ALA A 78 -8.44 6.92 22.74
CA ALA A 78 -7.07 7.31 23.11
C ALA A 78 -6.86 8.83 23.10
N GLY A 79 -7.72 9.58 22.43
CA GLY A 79 -7.56 11.00 22.16
C GLY A 79 -6.84 11.29 20.83
N TRP A 80 -6.98 12.52 20.36
CA TRP A 80 -6.39 13.00 19.11
C TRP A 80 -5.24 13.98 19.40
N LEU A 81 -4.16 13.89 18.61
CA LEU A 81 -2.99 14.76 18.75
C LEU A 81 -2.59 15.33 17.38
N ASP A 82 -2.98 16.58 17.11
CA ASP A 82 -2.74 17.26 15.82
C ASP A 82 -1.26 17.29 15.43
N SER A 83 -0.36 17.41 16.40
CA SER A 83 1.09 17.50 16.16
C SER A 83 1.73 16.21 15.63
N ARG A 84 0.99 15.09 15.61
CA ARG A 84 1.47 13.80 15.09
C ARG A 84 0.94 13.48 13.69
N VAL A 85 0.08 14.33 13.13
CA VAL A 85 -0.57 14.09 11.85
C VAL A 85 0.22 14.79 10.76
N THR A 86 1.12 14.05 10.14
CA THR A 86 1.77 14.47 8.89
C THR A 86 1.11 13.71 7.75
N ALA A 87 -0.07 14.19 7.36
CA ALA A 87 -0.70 13.74 6.13
C ALA A 87 -0.05 14.48 4.98
N ILE A 88 0.10 13.78 3.88
CA ILE A 88 0.56 14.39 2.67
C ILE A 88 -0.61 14.04 1.63
N GLY A 89 -0.81 14.74 0.48
CA GLY A 89 -1.78 14.35 -0.58
C GLY A 89 -1.38 14.65 -2.04
N VAL A 90 -2.06 14.05 -3.03
CA VAL A 90 -1.80 14.11 -4.49
C VAL A 90 -2.98 14.80 -5.16
N GLU A 91 -2.75 15.77 -6.01
CA GLU A 91 -3.84 16.39 -6.77
C GLU A 91 -4.41 15.43 -7.85
N PRO A 92 -5.74 15.34 -7.99
CA PRO A 92 -6.34 14.67 -9.13
C PRO A 92 -6.00 15.45 -10.40
N SER A 93 -5.64 14.74 -11.46
CA SER A 93 -5.18 15.37 -12.72
C SER A 93 -5.92 14.86 -13.96
N CYS A 94 -6.69 13.79 -13.81
CA CYS A 94 -7.47 13.22 -14.89
C CYS A 94 -8.85 12.80 -14.37
N GLN A 95 -9.80 12.72 -15.29
CA GLN A 95 -11.17 12.32 -14.98
C GLN A 95 -11.25 10.91 -14.41
N ALA A 96 -10.34 10.01 -14.82
CA ALA A 96 -10.29 8.64 -14.31
C ALA A 96 -10.07 8.56 -12.79
N ASP A 97 -9.30 9.48 -12.21
CA ASP A 97 -9.09 9.56 -10.75
C ASP A 97 -10.40 9.90 -10.03
N LEU A 98 -11.21 10.78 -10.62
CA LEU A 98 -12.51 11.20 -10.09
C LEU A 98 -13.57 10.11 -10.28
N ASP A 99 -13.60 9.49 -11.45
CA ASP A 99 -14.54 8.42 -11.79
C ASP A 99 -14.32 7.20 -10.89
N TRP A 100 -13.05 6.84 -10.63
CA TRP A 100 -12.71 5.77 -9.70
C TRP A 100 -13.22 6.05 -8.29
N ASN A 101 -13.09 7.30 -7.82
CA ASN A 101 -13.61 7.70 -6.51
C ASN A 101 -15.14 7.65 -6.47
N ALA A 102 -15.81 8.22 -7.47
CA ALA A 102 -17.26 8.16 -7.57
C ALA A 102 -17.77 6.70 -7.55
N GLU A 103 -17.10 5.82 -8.28
CA GLU A 103 -17.39 4.39 -8.32
C GLU A 103 -17.14 3.71 -6.96
N PHE A 104 -16.02 4.02 -6.32
CA PHE A 104 -15.67 3.49 -5.01
C PHE A 104 -16.72 3.86 -3.95
N PHE A 105 -17.08 5.14 -3.85
CA PHE A 105 -18.11 5.62 -2.91
C PHE A 105 -19.51 5.05 -3.21
N ARG A 106 -19.81 4.77 -4.49
CA ARG A 106 -21.03 4.06 -4.88
C ARG A 106 -21.03 2.59 -4.42
N LYS A 107 -19.91 1.89 -4.58
CA LYS A 107 -19.77 0.46 -4.22
C LYS A 107 -19.85 0.21 -2.72
N VAL A 108 -19.35 1.14 -1.90
CA VAL A 108 -19.44 1.05 -0.43
C VAL A 108 -20.85 1.35 0.10
N ASN A 109 -21.87 1.47 -0.76
CA ASN A 109 -23.30 1.49 -0.41
C ASN A 109 -23.67 2.42 0.76
N GLY A 110 -23.12 3.64 0.75
CA GLY A 110 -23.40 4.65 1.78
C GLY A 110 -22.64 4.48 3.10
N ILE A 111 -21.78 3.49 3.24
CA ILE A 111 -20.95 3.29 4.45
C ILE A 111 -19.98 4.47 4.65
N LEU A 112 -19.39 4.98 3.56
CA LEU A 112 -18.42 6.09 3.61
C LEU A 112 -19.04 7.47 3.36
N GLY A 113 -20.35 7.64 3.56
CA GLY A 113 -21.05 8.89 3.27
C GLY A 113 -21.17 9.18 1.77
N THR A 114 -21.35 10.45 1.41
CA THR A 114 -21.49 10.89 0.01
C THR A 114 -20.22 11.55 -0.51
N PHE A 115 -19.93 11.37 -1.80
CA PHE A 115 -18.78 11.97 -2.47
C PHE A 115 -19.22 12.83 -3.65
N ASP A 116 -18.66 14.04 -3.73
CA ASP A 116 -18.83 14.96 -4.84
C ASP A 116 -17.48 15.14 -5.55
N GLY A 117 -17.33 14.50 -6.71
CA GLY A 117 -16.10 14.55 -7.49
C GLY A 117 -15.70 15.97 -7.92
N SER A 118 -16.65 16.91 -8.00
CA SER A 118 -16.36 18.31 -8.35
C SER A 118 -15.64 19.07 -7.24
N GLN A 119 -15.73 18.59 -6.00
CA GLN A 119 -15.08 19.20 -4.84
C GLN A 119 -13.74 18.55 -4.50
N CYS A 120 -13.40 17.43 -5.14
CA CYS A 120 -12.17 16.71 -4.90
C CYS A 120 -10.95 17.54 -5.33
N LYS A 121 -10.08 17.86 -4.37
CA LYS A 121 -8.84 18.61 -4.61
C LYS A 121 -7.59 17.77 -4.39
N VAL A 122 -7.69 16.71 -3.60
CA VAL A 122 -6.56 15.88 -3.19
C VAL A 122 -7.00 14.43 -3.05
N LEU A 123 -6.14 13.50 -3.44
CA LEU A 123 -6.23 12.06 -3.23
C LEU A 123 -5.33 11.67 -2.05
N SER A 124 -5.69 10.60 -1.32
CA SER A 124 -5.06 10.15 -0.07
C SER A 124 -3.59 9.70 -0.13
N LEU A 125 -2.98 9.62 -1.31
CA LEU A 125 -1.53 9.45 -1.45
C LEU A 125 -0.88 10.75 -1.75
N VAL A 126 0.43 10.83 -1.59
CA VAL A 126 1.06 12.13 -1.49
C VAL A 126 2.27 12.29 -2.36
N LEU A 127 2.12 13.19 -3.31
CA LEU A 127 3.04 14.21 -3.77
C LEU A 127 2.30 14.91 -4.94
N SER A 128 2.84 15.96 -5.54
CA SER A 128 2.32 16.39 -6.85
C SER A 128 2.28 15.16 -7.78
N LYS A 129 1.22 14.98 -8.59
CA LYS A 129 1.14 13.81 -9.47
C LYS A 129 2.34 13.74 -10.42
N SER A 130 2.87 14.88 -10.86
CA SER A 130 4.08 14.90 -11.67
C SER A 130 5.29 14.33 -10.92
N VAL A 131 5.35 14.51 -9.59
CA VAL A 131 6.34 13.88 -8.73
C VAL A 131 6.03 12.40 -8.51
N ALA A 132 4.75 12.03 -8.32
CA ALA A 132 4.33 10.64 -8.20
C ALA A 132 4.69 9.81 -9.45
N GLU A 133 4.51 10.39 -10.64
CA GLU A 133 4.84 9.76 -11.92
C GLU A 133 6.34 9.69 -12.16
N GLN A 134 7.10 10.70 -11.74
CA GLN A 134 8.55 10.79 -11.99
C GLN A 134 9.40 10.13 -10.90
N LEU A 135 8.89 10.02 -9.68
CA LEU A 135 9.55 9.45 -8.50
C LEU A 135 8.61 8.47 -7.77
N PRO A 136 8.16 7.38 -8.41
CA PRO A 136 7.24 6.42 -7.78
C PRO A 136 7.82 5.78 -6.50
N ASP A 137 9.14 5.61 -6.43
CA ASP A 137 9.82 5.06 -5.26
C ASP A 137 9.74 5.98 -4.04
N LEU A 138 9.65 7.30 -4.26
CA LEU A 138 9.48 8.28 -3.18
C LEU A 138 8.14 8.07 -2.46
N LEU A 139 7.07 7.74 -3.18
CA LEU A 139 5.76 7.44 -2.58
C LEU A 139 5.86 6.23 -1.64
N SER A 140 6.53 5.17 -2.11
CA SER A 140 6.77 3.97 -1.31
C SER A 140 7.60 4.27 -0.05
N LEU A 141 8.61 5.14 -0.16
CA LEU A 141 9.48 5.53 0.95
C LEU A 141 8.77 6.44 1.96
N VAL A 142 8.01 7.43 1.48
CA VAL A 142 7.16 8.32 2.29
C VAL A 142 6.15 7.51 3.09
N GLN A 143 5.49 6.56 2.44
CA GLN A 143 4.56 5.67 3.08
C GLN A 143 5.26 4.77 4.12
N ARG A 144 6.42 4.20 3.81
CA ARG A 144 7.22 3.43 4.77
C ARG A 144 7.63 4.27 5.98
N MET A 145 7.97 5.54 5.78
CA MET A 145 8.29 6.50 6.84
C MET A 145 7.05 6.76 7.72
N GLY A 146 5.89 7.08 7.14
CA GLY A 146 4.65 7.28 7.89
C GLY A 146 4.25 6.04 8.70
N ASN A 147 4.39 4.85 8.12
CA ASN A 147 4.10 3.58 8.81
C ASN A 147 5.10 3.25 9.93
N ALA A 148 6.36 3.69 9.83
CA ALA A 148 7.31 3.53 10.91
C ALA A 148 6.94 4.36 12.15
N THR A 149 6.17 5.44 11.97
CA THR A 149 5.71 6.32 13.06
C THR A 149 4.36 5.92 13.66
N LEU A 150 3.54 5.16 12.94
CA LEU A 150 2.22 4.68 13.36
C LEU A 150 2.26 3.16 13.58
N GLN A 151 2.28 2.71 14.84
CA GLN A 151 2.35 1.29 15.20
C GLN A 151 1.05 0.51 14.86
N ARG A 152 0.78 0.27 13.57
CA ARG A 152 -0.06 -0.86 13.12
C ARG A 152 0.80 -1.77 12.26
N SER A 153 0.95 -3.01 12.69
CA SER A 153 1.69 -4.05 11.97
C SER A 153 1.06 -4.33 10.60
N GLU A 154 1.89 -4.51 9.57
CA GLU A 154 1.49 -4.93 8.22
C GLU A 154 0.52 -6.13 8.29
N HIS A 155 -0.53 -6.17 7.46
CA HIS A 155 -1.49 -7.30 7.41
C HIS A 155 -0.95 -8.45 6.53
N GLU A 156 -1.45 -9.68 6.72
CA GLU A 156 -0.96 -10.88 6.01
C GLU A 156 -1.09 -10.77 4.48
N LEU A 157 -2.20 -10.23 3.97
CA LEU A 157 -2.41 -10.02 2.53
C LEU A 157 -1.50 -8.93 1.95
N GLN A 158 -1.27 -7.84 2.71
CA GLN A 158 -0.33 -6.79 2.32
C GLN A 158 1.10 -7.36 2.21
N PHE A 159 1.46 -8.18 3.19
CA PHE A 159 2.74 -8.88 3.18
C PHE A 159 2.84 -9.84 2.00
N MET A 160 1.77 -10.56 1.66
CA MET A 160 1.70 -11.45 0.50
C MET A 160 1.85 -10.69 -0.83
N ARG A 161 1.17 -9.55 -1.01
CA ARG A 161 1.32 -8.68 -2.18
C ARG A 161 2.78 -8.23 -2.36
N ARG A 162 3.42 -7.81 -1.26
CA ARG A 162 4.82 -7.40 -1.27
C ARG A 162 5.75 -8.55 -1.67
N LEU A 163 5.52 -9.75 -1.14
CA LEU A 163 6.28 -10.96 -1.54
C LEU A 163 6.12 -11.25 -3.05
N HIS A 164 4.90 -11.14 -3.57
CA HIS A 164 4.61 -11.32 -4.99
C HIS A 164 5.31 -10.28 -5.88
N CYS A 165 5.25 -8.99 -5.53
CA CYS A 165 5.96 -7.93 -6.24
C CYS A 165 7.48 -8.14 -6.25
N LEU A 166 8.07 -8.52 -5.11
CA LEU A 166 9.50 -8.85 -5.01
C LEU A 166 9.87 -10.02 -5.93
N TRP A 167 9.01 -11.04 -6.01
CA TRP A 167 9.21 -12.18 -6.90
C TRP A 167 9.10 -11.78 -8.38
N ILE A 168 8.13 -10.95 -8.77
CA ILE A 168 8.01 -10.43 -10.14
C ILE A 168 9.25 -9.64 -10.55
N SER A 169 9.73 -8.77 -9.68
CA SER A 169 10.92 -7.95 -9.93
C SER A 169 12.16 -8.82 -10.18
N GLN A 170 12.37 -9.87 -9.37
CA GLN A 170 13.52 -10.78 -9.55
C GLN A 170 13.34 -11.77 -10.71
N SER A 171 12.11 -12.23 -10.97
CA SER A 171 11.86 -13.16 -12.07
C SER A 171 11.93 -12.47 -13.44
N SER A 172 11.60 -11.18 -13.52
CA SER A 172 11.71 -10.38 -14.75
C SER A 172 13.16 -10.12 -15.17
N SER A 173 14.10 -10.18 -14.22
CA SER A 173 15.54 -10.00 -14.48
C SER A 173 16.22 -11.30 -14.99
N GLY A 174 15.45 -12.35 -15.28
CA GLY A 174 15.94 -13.61 -15.87
C GLY A 174 16.76 -14.50 -14.92
N SER A 175 16.91 -14.08 -13.65
CA SER A 175 17.64 -14.83 -12.64
C SER A 175 16.71 -15.78 -11.87
N HIS A 176 17.25 -16.91 -11.41
CA HIS A 176 16.51 -17.83 -10.54
C HIS A 176 16.12 -17.11 -9.23
N VAL A 177 14.82 -17.09 -8.92
CA VAL A 177 14.31 -16.46 -7.70
C VAL A 177 14.37 -17.45 -6.54
N ASP A 178 15.35 -17.23 -5.65
CA ASP A 178 15.50 -18.02 -4.42
C ASP A 178 14.64 -17.47 -3.28
N PHE A 179 14.03 -18.37 -2.50
CA PHE A 179 13.23 -18.00 -1.33
C PHE A 179 14.09 -17.28 -0.27
N GLY A 180 15.35 -17.68 -0.09
CA GLY A 180 16.27 -17.04 0.85
C GLY A 180 16.54 -15.58 0.50
N SER A 181 16.70 -15.25 -0.79
CA SER A 181 16.88 -13.87 -1.25
C SER A 181 15.63 -13.02 -1.03
N ILE A 182 14.44 -13.57 -1.32
CA ILE A 182 13.15 -12.90 -1.09
C ILE A 182 12.91 -12.70 0.40
N LYS A 183 13.15 -13.73 1.22
CA LYS A 183 13.02 -13.67 2.68
C LYS A 183 13.88 -12.55 3.25
N LYS A 184 15.17 -12.49 2.89
CA LYS A 184 16.09 -11.44 3.36
C LYS A 184 15.56 -10.04 3.03
N LYS A 185 15.12 -9.80 1.79
CA LYS A 185 14.56 -8.51 1.36
C LYS A 185 13.24 -8.18 2.06
N ALA A 186 12.37 -9.18 2.23
CA ALA A 186 11.06 -9.01 2.85
C ALA A 186 11.15 -8.74 4.37
N THR A 187 12.16 -9.29 5.05
CA THR A 187 12.40 -9.14 6.50
C THR A 187 13.43 -8.06 6.85
N THR A 188 13.76 -7.16 5.92
CA THR A 188 14.66 -6.02 6.20
C THR A 188 14.11 -5.10 7.30
N GLY A 189 12.80 -5.20 7.62
CA GLY A 189 12.19 -4.68 8.84
C GLY A 189 11.65 -5.80 9.76
N LYS A 190 11.45 -5.51 11.04
CA LYS A 190 10.74 -6.42 11.98
C LYS A 190 9.33 -6.68 11.45
N THR A 191 9.08 -7.85 10.86
CA THR A 191 7.74 -8.30 10.49
C THR A 191 7.16 -9.19 11.58
N VAL A 192 5.88 -9.03 11.88
CA VAL A 192 5.13 -9.91 12.79
C VAL A 192 4.80 -11.26 12.15
N HIS A 193 4.91 -11.37 10.82
CA HIS A 193 4.50 -12.52 10.03
C HIS A 193 5.61 -13.55 9.77
N LEU A 194 6.70 -13.51 10.53
CA LEU A 194 7.87 -14.40 10.38
C LEU A 194 7.49 -15.89 10.33
N LYS A 195 6.49 -16.30 11.15
CA LYS A 195 6.01 -17.69 11.20
C LYS A 195 5.16 -18.06 9.97
N ALA A 196 4.36 -17.14 9.46
CA ALA A 196 3.50 -17.38 8.29
C ALA A 196 4.24 -17.21 6.95
N LEU A 197 5.39 -16.54 6.94
CA LEU A 197 6.15 -16.16 5.75
C LEU A 197 6.36 -17.30 4.73
N PRO A 198 6.82 -18.51 5.11
CA PRO A 198 7.04 -19.59 4.12
C PRO A 198 5.74 -20.03 3.43
N HIS A 199 4.65 -20.05 4.18
CA HIS A 199 3.33 -20.47 3.70
C HIS A 199 2.68 -19.39 2.83
N LEU A 200 2.78 -18.13 3.23
CA LEU A 200 2.33 -16.97 2.45
C LEU A 200 3.05 -16.91 1.10
N TYR A 201 4.37 -17.11 1.09
CA TYR A 201 5.16 -17.16 -0.14
C TYR A 201 4.75 -18.33 -1.04
N THR A 202 4.60 -19.53 -0.46
CA THR A 202 4.19 -20.72 -1.21
C THR A 202 2.81 -20.54 -1.83
N PHE A 203 1.85 -20.00 -1.06
CA PHE A 203 0.52 -19.70 -1.56
C PHE A 203 0.55 -18.65 -2.69
N ALA A 204 1.34 -17.58 -2.53
CA ALA A 204 1.52 -16.55 -3.55
C ALA A 204 2.07 -17.11 -4.88
N LEU A 205 2.92 -18.13 -4.84
CA LEU A 205 3.43 -18.76 -6.06
C LEU A 205 2.47 -19.77 -6.67
N LYS A 206 1.78 -20.56 -5.84
CA LYS A 206 0.94 -21.68 -6.30
C LYS A 206 -0.46 -21.23 -6.72
N ALA A 207 -1.08 -20.35 -5.94
CA ALA A 207 -2.53 -20.13 -6.01
C ALA A 207 -2.92 -18.74 -6.53
N VAL A 208 -2.03 -17.75 -6.42
CA VAL A 208 -2.37 -16.35 -6.73
C VAL A 208 -2.45 -16.04 -8.24
N GLY A 209 -1.97 -16.93 -9.13
CA GLY A 209 -2.07 -16.75 -10.58
C GLY A 209 -0.74 -16.46 -11.30
N GLY A 210 0.39 -16.74 -10.65
CA GLY A 210 1.72 -16.56 -11.25
C GLY A 210 2.05 -15.09 -11.48
N ARG A 211 2.41 -14.70 -12.72
CA ARG A 211 2.70 -13.29 -13.06
C ARG A 211 1.46 -12.40 -13.05
N SER A 212 0.26 -12.96 -13.20
CA SER A 212 -1.00 -12.23 -13.15
C SER A 212 -1.76 -12.60 -11.87
N PRO A 213 -1.72 -11.78 -10.82
CA PRO A 213 -2.19 -12.13 -9.48
C PRO A 213 -3.72 -12.09 -9.31
N PHE A 214 -4.49 -12.65 -10.25
CA PHE A 214 -5.95 -12.48 -10.30
C PHE A 214 -6.68 -12.88 -9.00
N LEU A 215 -6.25 -13.99 -8.37
CA LEU A 215 -6.89 -14.48 -7.15
C LEU A 215 -6.57 -13.56 -5.97
N LEU A 216 -5.36 -13.01 -5.90
CA LEU A 216 -5.00 -12.05 -4.85
C LEU A 216 -5.72 -10.73 -5.07
N ASP A 217 -5.87 -10.27 -6.32
CA ASP A 217 -6.65 -9.08 -6.65
C ASP A 217 -8.12 -9.23 -6.20
N GLU A 218 -8.74 -10.38 -6.49
CA GLU A 218 -10.11 -10.71 -6.06
C GLU A 218 -10.21 -10.83 -4.53
N THR A 219 -9.25 -11.50 -3.90
CA THR A 219 -9.24 -11.71 -2.45
C THR A 219 -9.07 -10.39 -1.69
N GLU A 220 -8.14 -9.54 -2.14
CA GLU A 220 -8.01 -8.21 -1.60
C GLU A 220 -9.28 -7.40 -1.84
N ALA A 221 -9.89 -7.46 -3.03
CA ALA A 221 -11.16 -6.75 -3.30
C ALA A 221 -12.28 -7.18 -2.34
N PHE A 222 -12.41 -8.48 -2.07
CA PHE A 222 -13.38 -8.98 -1.10
C PHE A 222 -13.08 -8.52 0.32
N VAL A 223 -11.85 -8.75 0.81
CA VAL A 223 -11.45 -8.40 2.19
C VAL A 223 -11.60 -6.91 2.43
N ARG A 224 -11.26 -6.07 1.44
CA ARG A 224 -11.45 -4.61 1.49
C ARG A 224 -12.89 -4.18 1.75
N MET A 225 -13.85 -4.91 1.22
CA MET A 225 -15.27 -4.55 1.32
C MET A 225 -15.95 -5.19 2.54
N GLN A 226 -15.47 -6.35 2.98
CA GLN A 226 -16.26 -7.24 3.85
C GLN A 226 -15.57 -7.66 5.14
N SER A 227 -14.27 -7.39 5.34
CA SER A 227 -13.53 -7.87 6.52
C SER A 227 -12.72 -6.77 7.20
N PRO A 228 -12.67 -6.73 8.54
CA PRO A 228 -11.69 -5.91 9.26
C PRO A 228 -10.24 -6.33 8.92
N SER A 229 -9.32 -5.37 8.83
CA SER A 229 -7.87 -5.60 8.65
C SER A 229 -7.16 -6.11 9.90
N THR A 230 -7.86 -6.13 11.04
CA THR A 230 -7.34 -6.65 12.31
C THR A 230 -7.36 -8.17 12.40
N ARG A 231 -8.07 -8.85 11.49
CA ARG A 231 -8.20 -10.31 11.50
C ARG A 231 -7.04 -10.98 10.77
N SER A 232 -6.17 -11.64 11.53
CA SER A 232 -5.12 -12.53 11.01
C SER A 232 -5.67 -13.96 10.89
N LEU A 233 -5.34 -14.66 9.81
CA LEU A 233 -5.67 -16.08 9.65
C LEU A 233 -4.61 -16.99 10.30
N GLY A 234 -3.38 -16.48 10.45
CA GLY A 234 -2.31 -17.15 11.17
C GLY A 234 -1.59 -18.22 10.35
N PRO A 235 -0.41 -18.67 10.82
CA PRO A 235 0.45 -19.59 10.09
C PRO A 235 -0.23 -20.93 9.77
N ASP A 236 -1.00 -21.49 10.71
CA ASP A 236 -1.68 -22.79 10.55
C ASP A 236 -2.68 -22.80 9.39
N PHE A 237 -3.36 -21.68 9.16
CA PHE A 237 -4.27 -21.56 8.03
C PHE A 237 -3.48 -21.55 6.72
N TRP A 238 -2.48 -20.68 6.62
CA TRP A 238 -1.66 -20.56 5.42
C TRP A 238 -0.91 -21.85 5.09
N GLU A 239 -0.45 -22.59 6.11
CA GLU A 239 0.16 -23.90 5.95
C GLU A 239 -0.80 -24.89 5.29
N LYS A 240 -2.02 -25.01 5.82
CA LYS A 240 -3.02 -25.95 5.31
C LYS A 240 -3.41 -25.67 3.86
N ILE A 241 -3.62 -24.41 3.49
CA ILE A 241 -4.04 -24.05 2.13
C ILE A 241 -2.90 -24.07 1.11
N SER A 242 -1.64 -23.99 1.56
CA SER A 242 -0.46 -24.05 0.70
C SER A 242 0.10 -25.46 0.51
N GLY A 243 -0.41 -26.42 1.30
CA GLY A 243 -0.06 -27.83 1.24
C GLY A 243 -0.35 -28.48 -0.11
N ASP A 244 0.48 -29.46 -0.48
CA ASP A 244 0.29 -30.22 -1.71
C ASP A 244 -0.87 -31.21 -1.57
N MET A 245 -1.74 -31.17 -2.57
CA MET A 245 -2.92 -32.02 -2.67
C MET A 245 -2.56 -33.29 -3.46
N LYS A 246 -2.94 -34.47 -2.93
CA LYS A 246 -2.64 -35.76 -3.58
C LYS A 246 -3.68 -36.08 -4.65
N GLY A 247 -3.28 -36.07 -5.91
CA GLY A 247 -4.07 -36.56 -7.04
C GLY A 247 -4.22 -35.57 -8.20
N ALA A 248 -4.37 -36.08 -9.42
CA ALA A 248 -4.32 -35.27 -10.65
C ALA A 248 -5.50 -34.30 -10.87
N ASN A 249 -6.60 -34.47 -10.12
CA ASN A 249 -7.86 -33.71 -10.31
C ASN A 249 -8.24 -32.84 -9.09
N GLN A 250 -7.29 -32.50 -8.23
CA GLN A 250 -7.55 -31.66 -7.06
C GLN A 250 -7.14 -30.21 -7.35
N CYS A 251 -8.12 -29.32 -7.41
CA CYS A 251 -7.90 -27.88 -7.51
C CYS A 251 -8.25 -27.19 -6.19
N VAL A 252 -7.44 -26.23 -5.77
CA VAL A 252 -7.75 -25.37 -4.63
C VAL A 252 -8.92 -24.46 -5.04
N ARG A 253 -10.10 -24.70 -4.47
CA ARG A 253 -11.24 -23.78 -4.58
C ARG A 253 -11.21 -22.83 -3.39
N PHE A 254 -10.71 -21.63 -3.63
CA PHE A 254 -10.83 -20.53 -2.68
C PHE A 254 -12.22 -19.91 -2.84
N ARG A 255 -12.96 -19.82 -1.74
CA ARG A 255 -14.25 -19.12 -1.69
C ARG A 255 -14.23 -18.21 -0.49
N HIS A 256 -14.63 -16.97 -0.70
CA HIS A 256 -14.91 -16.05 0.37
C HIS A 256 -16.15 -16.54 1.13
N ALA A 257 -16.01 -16.81 2.43
CA ALA A 257 -17.17 -17.04 3.28
C ALA A 257 -17.88 -15.70 3.49
N MET A 258 -19.17 -15.63 3.16
CA MET A 258 -20.03 -14.47 3.45
C MET A 258 -20.58 -14.55 4.87
#